data_AF-A0A136KF30-F1
#
_entry.id   AF-A0A136KF30-F1
#
_cell.length_a   1.000
_cell.length_b   1.000
_cell.length_c   1.000
_cell.angle_alpha   90.00
_cell.angle_beta   90.00
_cell.angle_gamma   90.00
#
_symmetry.space_group_name_H-M   'P 1'
#
loop_
_entity.id
_entity.type
_entity.pdbx_description
1 polymer ?
#
loop_
_entity_poly.entity_id
_entity_poly.type
_entity_poly.pdbx_seq_one_letter_code
_entity_poly.pdbx_strand_id
1 'polypeptide(L)'
;MNFIQSSQQTQQEIRDILAEAAEVAPFDPQAAGTMIADAQMKLRGLEEQATLLKLQLPKELVALRSDIDSASNTMFKKSTVQFEEFFLFSLISPDTTIAKAYPSTESVILLDKKHSRAHTISLNEKAVTTYKNPLLGEATSLTSSKGTIYALVPGKGVFSIPSTGDPSTTPVITAESGRSLLRSVLLMETSTCLIRWLRIYINTFL
;
A
#
# COMPACT_ATOMS: atom_id res chain seq x y z
N MET A 1 50.51 -11.67 -3.30
CA MET A 1 49.26 -12.35 -3.74
C MET A 1 49.14 -12.17 -5.24
N ASN A 2 48.87 -13.23 -5.98
CA ASN A 2 48.69 -13.19 -7.44
C ASN A 2 47.35 -12.48 -7.74
N PHE A 3 47.34 -11.52 -8.67
CA PHE A 3 46.15 -10.73 -9.05
C PHE A 3 44.93 -11.61 -9.38
N ILE A 4 45.17 -12.80 -9.94
CA ILE A 4 44.15 -13.79 -10.25
C ILE A 4 43.42 -14.27 -8.98
N GLN A 5 44.17 -14.55 -7.92
CA GLN A 5 43.61 -15.06 -6.66
C GLN A 5 42.84 -13.99 -5.89
N SER A 6 43.35 -12.75 -5.88
CA SER A 6 42.62 -11.61 -5.29
C SER A 6 41.39 -11.24 -6.09
N SER A 7 41.44 -11.36 -7.42
CA SER A 7 40.28 -11.13 -8.30
C SER A 7 39.17 -12.16 -8.02
N GLN A 8 39.50 -13.44 -7.92
CA GLN A 8 38.53 -14.49 -7.60
C GLN A 8 37.89 -14.32 -6.22
N GLN A 9 38.69 -13.94 -5.22
CA GLN A 9 38.17 -13.68 -3.87
C GLN A 9 37.18 -12.51 -3.86
N THR A 10 37.55 -11.38 -4.46
CA THR A 10 36.68 -10.20 -4.52
C THR A 10 35.44 -10.46 -5.38
N GLN A 11 35.51 -11.30 -6.42
CA GLN A 11 34.33 -11.74 -7.18
C GLN A 11 33.35 -12.52 -6.30
N GLN A 12 33.84 -13.41 -5.45
CA GLN A 12 33.00 -14.15 -4.52
C GLN A 12 32.38 -13.24 -3.48
N GLU A 13 33.16 -12.33 -2.88
CA GLU A 13 32.65 -11.32 -1.95
C GLU A 13 31.52 -10.47 -2.57
N ILE A 14 31.69 -10.05 -3.83
CA ILE A 14 30.65 -9.30 -4.55
C ILE A 14 29.38 -10.14 -4.69
N ARG A 15 29.50 -11.43 -5.02
CA ARG A 15 28.33 -12.32 -5.15
C ARG A 15 27.62 -12.53 -3.81
N ASP A 16 28.38 -12.69 -2.74
CA ASP A 16 27.83 -12.85 -1.39
C ASP A 16 27.07 -11.58 -0.97
N ILE A 17 27.64 -10.39 -1.22
CA ILE A 17 26.98 -9.10 -0.99
C ILE A 17 25.70 -8.97 -1.82
N LEU A 18 25.70 -9.39 -3.09
CA LEU A 18 24.50 -9.36 -3.93
C LEU A 18 23.42 -10.33 -3.44
N ALA A 19 23.80 -11.50 -2.91
CA ALA A 19 22.86 -12.44 -2.33
C ALA A 19 22.23 -11.90 -1.05
N GLU A 20 23.05 -11.34 -0.15
CA GLU A 20 22.57 -10.71 1.10
C GLU A 20 21.68 -9.50 0.81
N ALA A 21 22.07 -8.65 -0.15
CA ALA A 21 21.25 -7.52 -0.58
C ALA A 21 19.88 -7.97 -1.11
N ALA A 22 19.79 -9.14 -1.76
CA ALA A 22 18.52 -9.69 -2.25
C ALA A 22 17.59 -10.13 -1.10
N GLU A 23 18.16 -10.65 -0.01
CA GLU A 23 17.41 -11.05 1.19
C GLU A 23 16.97 -9.84 2.02
N VAL A 24 17.79 -8.79 2.07
CA VAL A 24 17.51 -7.56 2.82
C VAL A 24 16.56 -6.62 2.08
N ALA A 25 16.62 -6.56 0.74
CA ALA A 25 15.83 -5.62 -0.07
C ALA A 25 14.32 -5.58 0.21
N PRO A 26 13.61 -6.69 0.49
CA PRO A 26 12.18 -6.66 0.82
C PRO A 26 11.85 -5.94 2.14
N PHE A 27 12.81 -5.85 3.07
CA PHE A 27 12.61 -5.32 4.42
C PHE A 27 13.29 -3.96 4.63
N ASP A 28 14.46 -3.75 4.03
CA ASP A 28 15.22 -2.51 4.07
C ASP A 28 15.89 -2.20 2.70
N PRO A 29 15.16 -1.51 1.80
CA PRO A 29 15.68 -1.14 0.48
C PRO A 29 16.87 -0.18 0.55
N GLN A 30 16.99 0.61 1.61
CA GLN A 30 18.09 1.58 1.75
C GLN A 30 19.39 0.84 2.12
N ALA A 31 19.33 -0.11 3.05
CA ALA A 31 20.44 -0.98 3.38
C ALA A 31 20.89 -1.82 2.17
N ALA A 32 19.95 -2.41 1.43
CA ALA A 32 20.27 -3.13 0.19
C ALA A 32 20.96 -2.22 -0.85
N GLY A 33 20.59 -0.93 -0.90
CA GLY A 33 21.23 0.06 -1.77
C GLY A 33 22.67 0.37 -1.38
N THR A 34 22.95 0.47 -0.07
CA THR A 34 24.33 0.62 0.40
C THR A 34 25.18 -0.60 0.07
N MET A 35 24.62 -1.81 0.18
CA MET A 35 25.31 -3.06 -0.19
C MET A 35 25.62 -3.12 -1.69
N ILE A 36 24.70 -2.71 -2.56
CA ILE A 36 24.95 -2.63 -4.02
C ILE A 36 26.02 -1.58 -4.33
N ALA A 37 26.00 -0.42 -3.67
CA ALA A 37 27.04 0.59 -3.85
C ALA A 37 28.43 0.08 -3.43
N ASP A 38 28.51 -0.67 -2.34
CA ASP A 38 29.74 -1.33 -1.88
C ASP A 38 30.24 -2.37 -2.90
N ALA A 39 29.34 -3.17 -3.47
CA ALA A 39 29.67 -4.12 -4.55
C ALA A 39 30.21 -3.39 -5.81
N GLN A 40 29.62 -2.26 -6.19
CA GLN A 40 30.09 -1.43 -7.30
C GLN A 40 31.48 -0.83 -7.05
N MET A 41 31.73 -0.35 -5.82
CA MET A 41 33.05 0.18 -5.45
C MET A 41 34.13 -0.90 -5.48
N LYS A 42 33.83 -2.11 -4.98
CA LYS A 42 34.73 -3.27 -5.05
C LYS A 42 35.04 -3.67 -6.50
N LEU A 43 34.04 -3.68 -7.38
CA LEU A 43 34.25 -3.94 -8.81
C LEU A 43 35.13 -2.87 -9.46
N ARG A 44 34.86 -1.58 -9.21
CA ARG A 44 35.68 -0.48 -9.74
C ARG A 44 37.14 -0.62 -9.29
N GLY A 45 37.38 -0.99 -8.05
CA GLY A 45 38.74 -1.25 -7.54
C GLY A 45 39.47 -2.36 -8.30
N LEU A 46 38.77 -3.43 -8.71
CA LEU A 46 39.35 -4.49 -9.56
C LEU A 46 39.62 -4.01 -10.98
N GLU A 47 38.72 -3.22 -11.58
CA GLU A 47 38.89 -2.64 -12.92
C GLU A 47 40.11 -1.70 -12.97
N GLU A 48 40.30 -0.89 -11.92
CA GLU A 48 41.45 0.01 -11.76
C GLU A 48 42.76 -0.78 -11.63
N GLN A 49 42.78 -1.84 -10.81
CA GLN A 49 43.96 -2.72 -10.68
C GLN A 49 44.29 -3.44 -11.99
N ALA A 50 43.29 -3.94 -12.73
CA ALA A 50 43.49 -4.55 -14.04
C ALA A 50 44.09 -3.55 -15.04
N THR A 51 43.63 -2.30 -15.00
CA THR A 51 44.13 -1.21 -15.85
C THR A 51 45.58 -0.84 -15.52
N LEU A 52 45.91 -0.73 -14.23
CA LEU A 52 47.28 -0.46 -13.76
C LEU A 52 48.27 -1.56 -14.18
N LEU A 53 47.80 -2.82 -14.20
CA LEU A 53 48.59 -3.97 -14.61
C LEU A 53 48.56 -4.21 -16.13
N LYS A 54 47.87 -3.35 -16.91
CA LYS A 54 47.65 -3.48 -18.36
C LYS A 54 47.11 -4.86 -18.77
N LEU A 55 46.32 -5.48 -17.90
CA LEU A 55 45.69 -6.76 -18.16
C LEU A 55 44.38 -6.51 -18.93
N GLN A 56 44.09 -7.37 -19.91
CA GLN A 56 42.74 -7.40 -20.45
C GLN A 56 41.77 -7.79 -19.34
N LEU A 57 40.70 -7.01 -19.19
CA LEU A 57 39.62 -7.31 -18.27
C LEU A 57 39.10 -8.73 -18.55
N PRO A 58 39.16 -9.64 -17.58
CA PRO A 58 38.58 -10.97 -17.71
C PRO A 58 37.09 -10.85 -18.06
N LYS A 59 36.59 -11.70 -18.96
CA LYS A 59 35.16 -11.77 -19.31
C LYS A 59 34.26 -11.92 -18.08
N GLU A 60 34.79 -12.54 -17.04
CA GLU A 60 34.14 -12.72 -15.73
C GLU A 60 33.84 -11.39 -15.03
N LEU A 61 34.68 -10.36 -15.15
CA LEU A 61 34.41 -9.04 -14.55
C LEU A 61 33.32 -8.28 -15.31
N VAL A 62 33.26 -8.45 -16.64
CA VAL A 62 32.17 -7.90 -17.47
C VAL A 62 30.84 -8.57 -17.11
N ALA A 63 30.85 -9.89 -16.90
CA ALA A 63 29.67 -10.62 -16.42
C ALA A 63 29.26 -10.15 -15.03
N LEU A 64 30.22 -9.97 -14.11
CA LEU A 64 29.94 -9.48 -12.75
C LEU A 64 29.32 -8.08 -12.74
N ARG A 65 29.75 -7.20 -13.66
CA ARG A 65 29.13 -5.89 -13.85
C ARG A 65 27.67 -6.02 -14.28
N SER A 66 27.39 -6.92 -15.23
CA SER A 66 26.04 -7.22 -15.66
C SER A 66 25.19 -7.81 -14.52
N ASP A 67 25.78 -8.62 -13.63
CA ASP A 67 25.09 -9.18 -12.47
C ASP A 67 24.75 -8.10 -11.45
N ILE A 68 25.68 -7.18 -11.16
CA ILE A 68 25.43 -6.02 -10.29
C ILE A 68 24.37 -5.10 -10.89
N ASP A 69 24.45 -4.81 -12.20
CA ASP A 69 23.47 -3.97 -12.88
C ASP A 69 22.09 -4.64 -12.93
N SER A 70 22.03 -5.96 -13.11
CA SER A 70 20.78 -6.74 -13.07
C SER A 70 20.19 -6.80 -11.66
N ALA A 71 21.02 -7.01 -10.64
CA ALA A 71 20.63 -7.00 -9.23
C ALA A 71 20.13 -5.60 -8.83
N SER A 72 20.85 -4.55 -9.20
CA SER A 72 20.41 -3.16 -9.04
C SER A 72 19.09 -2.91 -9.76
N ASN A 73 18.94 -3.34 -11.01
CA ASN A 73 17.69 -3.18 -11.75
C ASN A 73 16.56 -4.10 -11.28
N THR A 74 16.84 -5.14 -10.49
CA THR A 74 15.81 -6.06 -9.98
C THR A 74 15.37 -5.64 -8.58
N MET A 75 16.32 -5.25 -7.71
CA MET A 75 16.09 -4.72 -6.37
C MET A 75 15.55 -3.29 -6.42
N PHE A 76 16.09 -2.49 -7.33
CA PHE A 76 15.60 -1.14 -7.67
C PHE A 76 14.90 -1.11 -9.02
N LYS A 77 14.27 -2.23 -9.45
CA LYS A 77 13.34 -2.26 -10.57
C LYS A 77 12.58 -0.96 -10.52
N LYS A 78 12.89 -0.05 -11.45
CA LYS A 78 12.23 1.25 -11.57
C LYS A 78 10.79 0.91 -11.31
N SER A 79 10.28 1.34 -10.16
CA SER A 79 8.94 1.04 -9.74
C SER A 79 8.06 1.93 -10.60
N THR A 80 7.92 1.55 -11.86
CA THR A 80 6.67 1.63 -12.59
C THR A 80 5.70 0.54 -12.09
N VAL A 81 6.01 -0.13 -10.98
CA VAL A 81 4.99 -0.46 -9.98
C VAL A 81 4.70 0.85 -9.25
N GLN A 82 3.56 1.45 -9.55
CA GLN A 82 3.13 2.79 -9.16
C GLN A 82 3.59 3.18 -7.73
N PHE A 83 4.63 4.02 -7.64
CA PHE A 83 5.04 4.70 -6.40
C PHE A 83 3.87 5.51 -5.79
N GLU A 84 2.83 5.78 -6.57
CA GLU A 84 1.62 6.50 -6.18
C GLU A 84 0.72 5.69 -5.23
N GLU A 85 0.70 4.36 -5.29
CA GLU A 85 -0.16 3.56 -4.40
C GLU A 85 0.45 3.43 -2.99
N PHE A 86 1.77 3.33 -2.86
CA PHE A 86 2.46 3.24 -1.56
C PHE A 86 2.57 4.59 -0.83
N PHE A 87 2.65 5.71 -1.56
CA PHE A 87 2.66 7.05 -0.97
C PHE A 87 1.36 7.35 -0.20
N LEU A 88 0.25 6.72 -0.58
CA LEU A 88 -1.04 6.96 0.08
C LEU A 88 -1.16 6.19 1.39
N PHE A 89 -0.61 4.98 1.47
CA PHE A 89 -0.63 4.23 2.73
C PHE A 89 0.32 4.81 3.78
N SER A 90 1.43 5.44 3.38
CA SER A 90 2.34 6.12 4.32
C SER A 90 1.74 7.40 4.93
N LEU A 91 0.68 7.97 4.34
CA LEU A 91 -0.10 9.08 4.90
C LEU A 91 -1.07 8.63 6.01
N ILE A 92 -1.24 7.31 6.20
CA ILE A 92 -2.06 6.75 7.26
C ILE A 92 -1.21 6.62 8.53
N SER A 93 -1.82 6.90 9.68
CA SER A 93 -1.12 6.85 10.96
C SER A 93 -0.51 5.46 11.24
N PRO A 94 0.71 5.38 11.82
CA PRO A 94 1.39 4.11 12.05
C PRO A 94 0.71 3.22 13.10
N ASP A 95 -0.23 3.77 13.90
CA ASP A 95 -1.07 3.01 14.82
C ASP A 95 -2.27 2.33 14.12
N THR A 96 -2.51 2.61 12.84
CA THR A 96 -3.72 2.18 12.15
C THR A 96 -3.80 0.66 12.03
N THR A 97 -4.95 0.10 12.44
CA THR A 97 -5.26 -1.32 12.34
C THR A 97 -6.46 -1.53 11.41
N ILE A 98 -6.21 -1.92 10.16
CA ILE A 98 -7.28 -2.06 9.15
C ILE A 98 -8.07 -3.35 9.38
N ALA A 99 -9.35 -3.19 9.72
CA ALA A 99 -10.30 -4.29 9.84
C ALA A 99 -10.89 -4.70 8.48
N LYS A 100 -11.17 -3.73 7.60
CA LYS A 100 -11.75 -3.99 6.28
C LYS A 100 -11.52 -2.83 5.31
N ALA A 101 -11.37 -3.14 4.04
CA ALA A 101 -11.30 -2.18 2.94
C ALA A 101 -12.58 -2.20 2.09
N TYR A 102 -13.01 -1.05 1.61
CA TYR A 102 -14.19 -0.85 0.78
C TYR A 102 -13.78 -0.07 -0.48
N PRO A 103 -13.52 -0.78 -1.60
CA PRO A 103 -13.16 -0.13 -2.85
C PRO A 103 -14.38 0.54 -3.50
N SER A 104 -14.14 1.71 -4.09
CA SER A 104 -15.02 2.45 -4.98
C SER A 104 -14.27 2.74 -6.29
N THR A 105 -14.96 3.28 -7.30
CA THR A 105 -14.35 3.62 -8.59
C THR A 105 -13.23 4.65 -8.48
N GLU A 106 -13.29 5.55 -7.50
CA GLU A 106 -12.36 6.70 -7.39
C GLU A 106 -11.63 6.77 -6.04
N SER A 107 -11.99 5.90 -5.08
CA SER A 107 -11.40 5.90 -3.74
C SER A 107 -11.45 4.52 -3.09
N VAL A 108 -10.60 4.33 -2.08
CA VAL A 108 -10.64 3.17 -1.19
C VAL A 108 -10.86 3.65 0.24
N ILE A 109 -11.88 3.14 0.91
CA ILE A 109 -12.13 3.45 2.33
C ILE A 109 -11.59 2.30 3.17
N LEU A 110 -10.74 2.62 4.13
CA LEU A 110 -10.19 1.65 5.08
C LEU A 110 -10.79 1.90 6.46
N LEU A 111 -11.38 0.86 7.04
CA LEU A 111 -11.99 0.93 8.37
C LEU A 111 -11.00 0.47 9.43
N ASP A 112 -10.71 1.34 10.39
CA ASP A 112 -9.98 1.03 11.63
C ASP A 112 -10.98 1.03 12.80
N LYS A 113 -11.48 -0.17 13.13
CA LYS A 113 -12.42 -0.34 14.24
C LYS A 113 -11.76 -0.09 15.60
N LYS A 114 -10.48 -0.41 15.73
CA LYS A 114 -9.74 -0.32 17.00
C LYS A 114 -9.64 1.13 17.46
N HIS A 115 -9.38 2.05 16.54
CA HIS A 115 -9.26 3.47 16.84
C HIS A 115 -10.49 4.29 16.48
N SER A 116 -11.57 3.63 16.03
CA SER A 116 -12.81 4.28 15.56
C SER A 116 -12.54 5.32 14.46
N ARG A 117 -11.75 4.91 13.46
CA ARG A 117 -11.35 5.75 12.32
C ARG A 117 -11.74 5.11 10.99
N ALA A 118 -11.93 5.95 9.99
CA ALA A 118 -12.01 5.55 8.59
C ALA A 118 -11.05 6.41 7.79
N HIS A 119 -10.27 5.80 6.91
CA HIS A 119 -9.32 6.48 6.04
C HIS A 119 -9.81 6.36 4.60
N THR A 120 -10.13 7.48 3.96
CA THR A 120 -10.46 7.50 2.53
C THR A 120 -9.21 7.87 1.75
N ILE A 121 -8.74 6.92 0.95
CA ILE A 121 -7.68 7.11 -0.02
C ILE A 121 -8.33 7.52 -1.35
N SER A 122 -8.15 8.77 -1.75
CA SER A 122 -8.59 9.29 -3.05
C SER A 122 -7.53 8.95 -4.10
N LEU A 123 -7.88 8.12 -5.09
CA LEU A 123 -6.93 7.67 -6.12
C LEU A 123 -6.57 8.82 -7.08
N ASN A 124 -7.55 9.65 -7.41
CA ASN A 124 -7.38 10.78 -8.34
C ASN A 124 -6.62 11.95 -7.70
N GLU A 125 -6.96 12.29 -6.46
CA GLU A 125 -6.39 13.45 -5.76
C GLU A 125 -5.09 13.11 -5.02
N LYS A 126 -4.74 11.82 -4.95
CA LYS A 126 -3.58 11.32 -4.20
C LYS A 126 -3.56 11.87 -2.76
N ALA A 127 -4.71 11.83 -2.11
CA ALA A 127 -4.90 12.37 -0.77
C ALA A 127 -5.53 11.32 0.15
N VAL A 128 -5.18 11.41 1.44
CA VAL A 128 -5.81 10.61 2.50
C VAL A 128 -6.60 11.53 3.42
N THR A 129 -7.89 11.24 3.53
CA THR A 129 -8.78 11.91 4.49
C THR A 129 -9.11 10.95 5.62
N THR A 130 -8.82 11.35 6.86
CA THR A 130 -9.13 10.55 8.05
C THR A 130 -10.37 11.09 8.75
N TYR A 131 -11.32 10.20 9.00
CA TYR A 131 -12.56 10.46 9.70
C TYR A 131 -12.49 9.75 11.05
N LYS A 132 -12.86 10.43 12.14
CA LYS A 132 -12.88 9.86 13.48
C LYS A 132 -14.29 9.98 14.04
N ASN A 133 -14.89 8.85 14.39
CA ASN A 133 -16.23 8.81 14.95
C ASN A 133 -16.42 7.52 15.76
N PRO A 134 -16.91 7.57 17.01
CA PRO A 134 -17.10 6.36 17.84
C PRO A 134 -17.93 5.26 17.17
N LEU A 135 -18.89 5.62 16.30
CA LEU A 135 -19.72 4.66 15.58
C LEU A 135 -18.94 3.80 14.59
N LEU A 136 -17.77 4.26 14.14
CA LEU A 136 -16.89 3.47 13.26
C LEU A 136 -16.33 2.23 13.97
N GLY A 137 -16.16 2.27 15.31
CA GLY A 137 -15.77 1.09 16.08
C GLY A 137 -16.79 -0.05 16.00
N GLU A 138 -18.06 0.28 15.76
CA GLU A 138 -19.17 -0.68 15.66
C GLU A 138 -19.61 -0.94 14.21
N ALA A 139 -19.11 -0.16 13.25
CA ALA A 139 -19.52 -0.27 11.86
C ALA A 139 -19.17 -1.65 11.26
N THR A 140 -20.05 -2.14 10.39
CA THR A 140 -19.85 -3.39 9.62
C THR A 140 -19.68 -3.16 8.12
N SER A 141 -20.10 -1.99 7.64
CA SER A 141 -19.95 -1.59 6.25
C SER A 141 -19.82 -0.07 6.11
N LEU A 142 -19.00 0.37 5.16
CA LEU A 142 -18.82 1.78 4.82
C LEU A 142 -19.07 2.00 3.32
N THR A 143 -19.51 3.20 2.97
CA THR A 143 -19.49 3.71 1.59
C THR A 143 -19.23 5.21 1.61
N SER A 144 -18.80 5.78 0.50
CA SER A 144 -18.62 7.22 0.34
C SER A 144 -19.49 7.74 -0.80
N SER A 145 -20.04 8.94 -0.62
CA SER A 145 -20.68 9.69 -1.69
C SER A 145 -20.44 11.18 -1.46
N LYS A 146 -19.98 11.89 -2.50
CA LYS A 146 -19.75 13.34 -2.46
C LYS A 146 -18.92 13.79 -1.24
N GLY A 147 -17.85 13.07 -0.90
CA GLY A 147 -16.96 13.40 0.23
C GLY A 147 -17.48 13.04 1.64
N THR A 148 -18.68 12.48 1.76
CA THR A 148 -19.26 12.02 3.03
C THR A 148 -19.15 10.50 3.16
N ILE A 149 -18.75 10.01 4.33
CA ILE A 149 -18.79 8.57 4.64
C ILE A 149 -20.14 8.21 5.23
N TYR A 150 -20.72 7.11 4.78
CA TYR A 150 -21.90 6.50 5.37
C TYR A 150 -21.50 5.19 6.04
N ALA A 151 -21.80 5.07 7.33
CA ALA A 151 -21.49 3.89 8.13
C ALA A 151 -22.76 3.12 8.48
N LEU A 152 -22.76 1.82 8.21
CA LEU A 152 -23.78 0.89 8.68
C LEU A 152 -23.38 0.34 10.04
N VAL A 153 -24.20 0.62 11.05
CA VAL A 153 -24.02 0.12 12.42
C VAL A 153 -25.19 -0.81 12.76
N PRO A 154 -24.95 -2.12 12.94
CA PRO A 154 -25.97 -3.08 13.34
C PRO A 154 -26.77 -2.60 14.55
N GLY A 155 -28.10 -2.66 14.47
CA GLY A 155 -28.99 -2.27 15.57
C GLY A 155 -29.18 -0.76 15.76
N LYS A 156 -28.38 0.10 15.13
CA LYS A 156 -28.49 1.58 15.23
C LYS A 156 -28.96 2.23 13.93
N GLY A 157 -28.48 1.73 12.77
CA GLY A 157 -28.88 2.21 11.45
C GLY A 157 -27.72 2.71 10.60
N VAL A 158 -28.00 3.60 9.66
CA VAL A 158 -27.03 4.22 8.75
C VAL A 158 -26.79 5.67 9.16
N PHE A 159 -25.52 6.03 9.35
CA PHE A 159 -25.09 7.35 9.79
C PHE A 159 -24.18 8.00 8.76
N SER A 160 -24.37 9.29 8.49
CA SER A 160 -23.40 10.08 7.74
C SER A 160 -22.35 10.67 8.69
N ILE A 161 -21.10 10.58 8.26
CA ILE A 161 -19.92 11.08 8.92
C ILE A 161 -19.29 12.11 7.97
N PRO A 162 -19.47 13.42 8.22
CA PRO A 162 -18.93 14.47 7.37
C PRO A 162 -17.39 14.48 7.41
N SER A 163 -16.76 14.94 6.34
CA SER A 163 -15.32 15.20 6.38
C SER A 163 -15.09 16.51 7.13
N THR A 164 -14.08 16.52 8.00
CA THR A 164 -13.60 17.66 8.82
C THR A 164 -14.34 17.92 10.12
N GLY A 165 -13.59 17.83 11.24
CA GLY A 165 -13.67 18.63 12.48
C GLY A 165 -14.96 18.66 13.31
N ASP A 166 -16.10 18.35 12.71
CA ASP A 166 -17.41 18.38 13.30
C ASP A 166 -17.77 16.97 13.79
N PRO A 167 -17.93 16.75 15.11
CA PRO A 167 -18.37 15.48 15.66
C PRO A 167 -19.84 15.18 15.32
N SER A 168 -20.53 16.09 14.60
CA SER A 168 -21.92 15.92 14.21
C SER A 168 -22.10 14.63 13.38
N THR A 169 -22.85 13.71 13.97
CA THR A 169 -23.27 12.47 13.31
C THR A 169 -24.73 12.61 13.00
N THR A 170 -25.10 12.60 11.73
CA THR A 170 -26.49 12.70 11.32
C THR A 170 -27.02 11.31 10.98
N PRO A 171 -28.09 10.83 11.66
CA PRO A 171 -28.73 9.59 11.26
C PRO A 171 -29.41 9.80 9.91
N VAL A 172 -29.07 8.96 8.93
CA VAL A 172 -29.67 9.00 7.58
C VAL A 172 -30.85 8.05 7.52
N ILE A 173 -30.68 6.86 8.09
CA ILE A 173 -31.75 5.86 8.26
C ILE A 173 -31.59 5.29 9.66
N THR A 174 -32.58 5.51 10.52
CA THR A 174 -32.62 4.86 11.84
C THR A 174 -33.15 3.44 11.69
N ALA A 175 -32.74 2.53 12.59
CA ALA A 175 -33.25 1.16 12.59
C ALA A 175 -34.80 1.08 12.67
N GLU A 176 -35.45 2.07 13.30
CA GLU A 176 -36.90 2.20 13.37
C GLU A 176 -37.55 2.63 12.05
N SER A 177 -36.95 3.58 11.33
CA SER A 177 -37.46 4.06 10.03
C SER A 177 -37.19 3.09 8.88
N GLY A 178 -36.11 2.31 8.94
CA GLY A 178 -35.82 1.24 7.98
C GLY A 178 -36.86 0.12 7.95
N ARG A 179 -37.51 -0.17 9.10
CA ARG A 179 -38.63 -1.13 9.17
C ARG A 179 -39.90 -0.61 8.47
N SER A 180 -40.09 0.71 8.41
CA SER A 180 -41.22 1.37 7.75
C SER A 180 -41.04 1.47 6.23
N LEU A 181 -39.80 1.75 5.77
CA LEU A 181 -39.46 1.87 4.34
C LEU A 181 -39.59 0.54 3.56
N LEU A 182 -39.59 -0.61 4.25
CA LEU A 182 -39.89 -1.92 3.64
C LEU A 182 -41.29 -2.00 3.00
N ARG A 183 -42.26 -1.16 3.42
CA ARG A 183 -43.58 -1.12 2.80
C ARG A 183 -43.66 -0.24 1.54
N SER A 184 -42.74 0.70 1.36
CA SER A 184 -42.78 1.69 0.27
C SER A 184 -41.74 1.47 -0.83
N VAL A 185 -40.64 0.76 -0.55
CA VAL A 185 -39.60 0.45 -1.55
C VAL A 185 -40.02 -0.61 -2.58
N LEU A 186 -41.18 -1.27 -2.40
CA LEU A 186 -41.79 -2.14 -3.41
C LEU A 186 -42.37 -1.38 -4.63
N LEU A 187 -42.31 -0.04 -4.67
CA LEU A 187 -43.00 0.77 -5.68
C LEU A 187 -42.17 1.84 -6.42
N MET A 188 -40.85 1.98 -6.21
CA MET A 188 -40.09 3.01 -6.94
C MET A 188 -38.73 2.51 -7.45
N GLU A 189 -38.66 2.33 -8.77
CA GLU A 189 -37.44 2.23 -9.56
C GLU A 189 -36.80 3.62 -9.67
N THR A 190 -35.83 3.95 -8.82
CA THR A 190 -34.73 4.86 -9.19
C THR A 190 -33.54 4.65 -8.26
N SER A 191 -32.34 4.58 -8.85
CA SER A 191 -31.01 4.43 -8.20
C SER A 191 -30.62 2.99 -7.80
N THR A 192 -30.01 2.29 -8.75
CA THR A 192 -29.46 0.93 -8.68
C THR A 192 -28.46 0.68 -7.54
N CYS A 193 -27.75 1.70 -7.05
CA CYS A 193 -26.83 1.54 -5.90
C CYS A 193 -27.55 1.38 -4.56
N LEU A 194 -28.65 2.10 -4.34
CA LEU A 194 -29.39 2.08 -3.07
C LEU A 194 -30.22 0.80 -2.92
N ILE A 195 -30.79 0.34 -4.03
CA ILE A 195 -31.54 -0.93 -4.13
C ILE A 195 -30.62 -2.12 -3.85
N ARG A 196 -29.38 -2.10 -4.36
CA ARG A 196 -28.39 -3.16 -4.12
C ARG A 196 -27.99 -3.25 -2.64
N TRP A 197 -27.92 -2.11 -1.95
CA TRP A 197 -27.65 -2.04 -0.51
C TRP A 197 -28.83 -2.45 0.37
N LEU A 198 -30.05 -2.07 0.02
CA LEU A 198 -31.27 -2.57 0.68
C LEU A 198 -31.33 -4.11 0.59
N ARG A 199 -30.98 -4.68 -0.57
CA ARG A 199 -30.96 -6.14 -0.77
C ARG A 199 -29.90 -6.86 0.10
N ILE A 200 -28.73 -6.25 0.31
CA ILE A 200 -27.67 -6.77 1.18
C ILE A 200 -28.05 -6.64 2.67
N TYR A 201 -28.64 -5.52 3.06
CA TYR A 201 -29.12 -5.30 4.43
C TYR A 201 -30.23 -6.31 4.80
N ILE A 202 -31.16 -6.59 3.88
CA ILE A 202 -32.23 -7.58 4.07
C ILE A 202 -31.69 -9.00 4.21
N ASN A 203 -30.71 -9.42 3.40
CA ASN A 203 -30.16 -10.79 3.46
C ASN A 203 -29.23 -11.06 4.66
N THR A 204 -28.79 -10.02 5.37
CA THR A 204 -27.89 -10.17 6.54
C THR A 204 -28.67 -10.19 7.87
N PHE A 205 -29.95 -9.81 7.87
CA PHE A 205 -30.79 -9.67 9.05
C PHE A 205 -32.05 -10.57 9.04
N LEU A 206 -32.13 -11.51 8.10
CA LEU A 206 -33.07 -12.64 8.11
C LEU A 206 -32.33 -13.92 8.50
#